data_AF-A0A963NA63-F1
#
_entry.id   AF-A0A963NA63-F1
#
_cell.length_a   1.000
_cell.length_b   1.000
_cell.length_c   1.000
_cell.angle_alpha   90.00
_cell.angle_beta   90.00
_cell.angle_gamma   90.00
#
_symmetry.space_group_name_H-M   'P 1'
#
loop_
_entity.id
_entity.type
_entity.pdbx_description
1 polymer ?
#
loop_
_entity_poly.entity_id
_entity_poly.type
_entity_poly.pdbx_seq_one_letter_code
_entity_poly.pdbx_strand_id
1 'polypeptide(L)' 'THALSPEALLAVLPRIDHEAPPPAFVLGVRGESFVLGEALSAAATRHAGRAFELLQELLRCPEVGRWQSLLSVRAAADGD' A
#
# COMPACT_ATOMS: atom_id res chain seq x y z
N THR A 1 -0.07 -8.93 14.81
CA THR A 1 0.96 -9.82 14.22
C THR A 1 0.82 -9.77 12.70
N HIS A 2 1.53 -8.88 12.01
CA HIS A 2 1.63 -8.94 10.55
C HIS A 2 2.74 -9.91 10.17
N ALA A 3 2.54 -11.19 10.50
CA ALA A 3 3.58 -12.21 10.36
C ALA A 3 3.89 -12.61 8.91
N LEU A 4 3.12 -12.08 7.94
CA LEU A 4 3.29 -12.37 6.52
C LEU A 4 3.22 -11.08 5.72
N SER A 5 4.20 -10.86 4.84
CA SER A 5 4.18 -9.72 3.92
C SER A 5 3.15 -9.94 2.81
N PRO A 6 2.62 -8.88 2.18
CA PRO A 6 1.72 -9.01 1.03
C PRO A 6 2.32 -9.84 -0.11
N GLU A 7 3.62 -9.71 -0.38
CA GLU A 7 4.33 -10.46 -1.42
C GLU A 7 4.40 -11.94 -1.07
N ALA A 8 4.67 -12.27 0.20
CA ALA A 8 4.71 -13.64 0.68
C ALA A 8 3.34 -14.33 0.61
N LEU A 9 2.24 -13.58 0.77
CA LEU A 9 0.89 -14.09 0.53
C LEU A 9 0.64 -14.41 -0.95
N LEU A 10 0.99 -13.48 -1.85
CA LEU A 10 0.80 -13.67 -3.30
C LEU A 10 1.65 -14.81 -3.87
N ALA A 11 2.82 -15.07 -3.30
CA ALA A 11 3.70 -16.18 -3.69
C ALA A 11 3.07 -17.58 -3.49
N VAL A 12 1.98 -17.69 -2.72
CA VAL A 12 1.26 -18.95 -2.50
C VAL A 12 0.24 -19.23 -3.61
N LEU A 13 -0.28 -18.21 -4.31
CA LEU A 13 -1.38 -18.37 -5.29
C LEU A 13 -1.11 -19.44 -6.37
N PRO A 14 0.07 -19.52 -7.00
CA PRO A 14 0.34 -20.54 -8.02
C PRO A 14 0.31 -21.99 -7.50
N ARG A 15 0.41 -22.18 -6.17
CA ARG A 15 0.33 -23.51 -5.54
C ARG A 15 -1.11 -23.98 -5.34
N ILE A 16 -2.07 -23.07 -5.37
CA ILE A 16 -3.50 -23.33 -5.12
C ILE A 16 -4.26 -23.39 -6.44
N ASP A 17 -4.04 -22.39 -7.30
CA ASP A 17 -4.86 -22.17 -8.51
C ASP A 17 -4.08 -22.32 -9.81
N HIS A 18 -2.77 -22.61 -9.74
CA HIS A 18 -1.85 -22.71 -10.89
C HIS A 18 -1.76 -21.45 -11.78
N GLU A 19 -2.42 -20.36 -11.39
CA GLU A 19 -2.35 -19.06 -12.06
C GLU A 19 -1.21 -18.19 -11.49
N ALA A 20 -0.65 -17.34 -12.35
CA ALA A 20 0.29 -16.32 -11.92
C ALA A 20 -0.43 -15.28 -11.03
N PRO A 21 0.23 -14.76 -9.97
CA PRO A 21 -0.38 -13.71 -9.17
C PRO A 21 -0.69 -12.48 -10.02
N PRO A 22 -1.87 -11.86 -9.84
CA PRO A 22 -2.18 -10.62 -10.54
C PRO A 22 -1.22 -9.51 -10.09
N PRO A 23 -1.00 -8.46 -10.91
CA PRO A 23 -0.28 -7.28 -10.48
C PRO A 23 -0.93 -6.68 -9.21
N ALA A 24 -0.13 -6.48 -8.18
CA ALA A 24 -0.56 -5.93 -6.91
C ALA A 24 0.31 -4.75 -6.50
N PHE A 25 -0.30 -3.78 -5.82
CA PHE A 25 0.34 -2.54 -5.41
C PHE A 25 -0.04 -2.25 -3.96
N VAL A 26 0.89 -1.67 -3.20
CA VAL A 26 0.68 -1.29 -1.80
C VAL A 26 0.61 0.23 -1.69
N LEU A 27 -0.50 0.74 -1.14
CA LEU A 27 -0.64 2.14 -0.74
C LEU A 27 -0.30 2.27 0.75
N GLY A 28 0.96 2.65 1.04
CA GLY A 28 1.40 2.88 2.41
C GLY A 28 0.86 4.19 2.97
N VAL A 29 0.28 4.14 4.18
CA VAL A 29 -0.16 5.32 4.92
C VAL A 29 0.68 5.45 6.19
N ARG A 30 1.35 6.60 6.35
CA ARG A 30 2.20 6.84 7.51
C ARG A 30 1.35 6.91 8.79
N GLY A 31 1.62 5.98 9.71
CA GLY A 31 1.18 6.06 11.09
C GLY A 31 2.11 6.94 11.92
N GLU A 32 1.63 7.42 13.06
CA GLU A 32 2.40 8.30 13.96
C GLU A 32 2.60 7.65 15.34
N SER A 33 1.52 7.18 15.98
CA SER A 33 1.53 6.47 17.27
C SER A 33 0.42 5.42 17.29
N PHE A 34 0.64 4.33 18.04
CA PHE A 34 -0.26 3.17 18.11
C PHE A 34 -0.54 2.76 19.57
N VAL A 35 -0.80 3.75 20.44
CA VAL A 35 -1.15 3.50 21.84
C VAL A 35 -2.58 2.97 21.93
N LEU A 36 -2.76 1.94 22.75
CA LEU A 36 -4.07 1.30 22.93
C LEU A 36 -5.07 2.27 23.57
N GLY A 37 -6.22 2.45 22.93
CA GLY A 37 -7.30 3.31 23.42
C GLY A 37 -7.15 4.79 23.07
N GLU A 38 -6.04 5.21 22.47
CA GLU A 38 -5.88 6.57 21.98
C GLU A 38 -6.55 6.77 20.62
N ALA A 39 -7.01 8.00 20.39
CA ALA A 39 -7.47 8.43 19.08
C ALA A 39 -6.29 8.64 18.12
N LEU A 40 -6.58 8.66 16.82
CA LEU A 40 -5.59 9.06 15.81
C LEU A 40 -5.12 10.49 16.07
N SER A 41 -3.82 10.72 15.92
CA SER A 41 -3.27 12.07 15.93
C SER A 41 -3.78 12.86 14.72
N ALA A 42 -3.79 14.19 14.81
CA ALA A 42 -4.19 15.06 13.70
C ALA A 42 -3.33 14.84 12.43
N ALA A 43 -2.06 14.46 12.59
CA ALA A 43 -1.19 14.11 11.47
C ALA A 43 -1.62 12.79 10.81
N ALA A 44 -1.86 11.74 11.61
CA ALA A 44 -2.36 10.45 11.10
C ALA A 44 -3.71 10.60 10.39
N THR A 45 -4.65 11.39 10.95
CA THR A 45 -5.94 11.69 10.29
C THR A 45 -5.76 12.36 8.93
N ARG A 46 -4.84 13.34 8.83
CA ARG A 46 -4.54 14.01 7.56
C ARG A 46 -3.89 13.06 6.55
N HIS A 47 -3.00 12.17 7.00
CA HIS A 47 -2.37 11.17 6.14
C HIS A 47 -3.41 10.17 5.60
N ALA A 48 -4.31 9.69 6.45
CA ALA A 48 -5.41 8.83 6.03
C ALA A 48 -6.34 9.52 5.01
N GLY A 49 -6.71 10.79 5.24
CA GLY A 49 -7.52 11.56 4.29
C GLY A 49 -6.87 11.68 2.91
N ARG A 50 -5.59 12.07 2.85
CA ARG A 50 -4.84 12.17 1.58
C ARG A 50 -4.67 10.83 0.89
N ALA A 51 -4.43 9.76 1.65
CA ALA A 51 -4.35 8.42 1.09
C ALA A 51 -5.68 7.98 0.47
N PHE A 52 -6.80 8.35 1.10
CA PHE A 52 -8.13 8.06 0.56
C PHE A 52 -8.42 8.85 -0.71
N GLU A 53 -8.08 10.14 -0.75
CA GLU A 53 -8.19 10.96 -1.96
C GLU A 53 -7.36 10.37 -3.12
N LEU A 54 -6.12 9.98 -2.86
CA LEU A 54 -5.26 9.32 -3.84
C LEU A 54 -5.86 7.98 -4.30
N LEU A 55 -6.39 7.16 -3.38
CA LEU A 55 -7.04 5.91 -3.73
C LEU A 55 -8.21 6.14 -4.70
N GLN A 56 -9.04 7.15 -4.43
CA GLN A 56 -10.14 7.51 -5.33
C GLN A 56 -9.63 7.91 -6.72
N GLU A 57 -8.54 8.68 -6.80
CA GLU A 57 -7.92 9.04 -8.08
C GLU A 57 -7.37 7.84 -8.85
N LEU A 58 -6.69 6.92 -8.16
CA LEU A 58 -6.15 5.69 -8.76
C LEU A 58 -7.26 4.81 -9.33
N LEU A 59 -8.39 4.71 -8.62
CA LEU A 59 -9.52 3.88 -9.02
C LEU A 59 -10.37 4.48 -10.15
N ARG A 60 -10.17 5.76 -10.52
CA ARG A 60 -10.79 6.34 -11.73
C ARG A 60 -10.18 5.81 -13.02
N CYS A 61 -8.95 5.31 -12.98
CA CYS A 61 -8.28 4.67 -14.11
C CYS A 61 -7.42 3.51 -13.57
N PRO A 62 -8.05 2.35 -13.28
CA PRO A 62 -7.42 1.22 -12.60
C PRO A 62 -6.59 0.36 -13.56
N GLU A 63 -5.64 1.01 -14.25
CA GLU A 63 -4.77 0.39 -15.23
C GLU A 63 -3.37 0.16 -14.64
N VAL A 64 -2.86 -1.06 -14.77
CA VAL A 64 -1.54 -1.46 -14.23
C VAL A 64 -0.43 -0.55 -14.75
N GLY A 65 -0.40 -0.26 -16.05
CA GLY A 65 0.63 0.61 -16.65
C GLY A 65 0.57 2.04 -16.12
N ARG A 66 -0.63 2.55 -15.83
CA ARG A 66 -0.80 3.87 -15.21
C ARG A 66 -0.25 3.88 -13.78
N TRP A 67 -0.61 2.88 -12.97
CA TRP A 67 -0.12 2.80 -11.60
C TRP A 67 1.40 2.59 -11.54
N GLN A 68 1.98 1.81 -12.46
CA GLN A 68 3.44 1.67 -12.58
C GLN A 68 4.15 2.99 -12.87
N SER A 69 3.58 3.86 -13.71
CA SER A 69 4.18 5.17 -14.02
C SER A 69 4.25 6.10 -12.79
N LEU A 70 3.38 5.89 -11.80
CA LEU A 70 3.35 6.66 -10.55
C LEU A 70 4.42 6.20 -9.54
N LEU A 71 5.01 5.02 -9.75
CA LEU A 71 6.06 4.49 -8.87
C LEU A 71 7.43 5.16 -9.11
N SER A 72 7.59 5.99 -10.14
CA SER A 72 8.88 6.60 -10.53
C SER A 72 9.37 7.77 -9.66
N VAL A 73 8.87 7.97 -8.45
CA VAL A 73 9.45 8.93 -7.50
C VAL A 73 9.60 8.29 -6.13
N ARG A 74 10.87 8.13 -5.71
CA ARG A 74 11.37 7.91 -4.34
C ARG A 74 11.83 6.49 -3.95
N ALA A 75 12.71 5.88 -4.75
CA ALA A 75 13.60 4.78 -4.30
C ALA A 75 15.01 5.29 -3.91
N ALA A 76 15.11 6.42 -3.21
CA ALA A 76 16.40 7.00 -2.80
C ALA A 76 16.36 7.69 -1.42
N ALA A 77 15.62 7.13 -0.46
CA ALA A 77 15.57 7.71 0.89
C ALA A 77 15.48 6.68 2.04
N ASP A 78 15.77 5.41 1.79
CA ASP A 78 15.98 4.41 2.86
C ASP A 78 17.35 3.76 2.63
N GLY A 79 18.38 4.42 3.18
CA GLY A 79 19.77 4.07 3.06
C GLY A 79 20.64 5.05 3.85
N ASP A 80 20.46 5.05 5.18
CA ASP A 80 21.49 5.35 6.19
C ASP A 80 21.06 4.73 7.54
#